data_AF-A0A0Q8CR49-F1
#
_entry.id   AF-A0A0Q8CR49-F1
#
_cell.length_a   1.000
_cell.length_b   1.000
_cell.length_c   1.000
_cell.angle_alpha   90.00
_cell.angle_beta   90.00
_cell.angle_gamma   90.00
#
_symmetry.space_group_name_H-M   'P 1'
#
loop_
_entity.id
_entity.type
_entity.pdbx_description
1 polymer ?
#
loop_
_entity_poly.entity_id
_entity_poly.type
_entity_poly.pdbx_seq_one_letter_code
_entity_poly.pdbx_strand_id
1 'polypeptide(L)'
;MAIELGLELGSYYHYSASMHVYERHYQLADLIKSSGCGQPDDGMMPRMSGTAEVCDLAEQEAAMREHGKKYTGSNIGFAGVCAKFLSEHRKLAAIAA
;
A
#
# COMPACT_ATOMS: atom_id res chain seq x y z
N MET A 1 8.97 -8.88 -11.16
CA MET A 1 10.38 -9.23 -11.47
C MET A 1 10.90 -10.47 -10.75
N ALA A 2 11.27 -10.47 -9.45
CA ALA A 2 11.90 -11.65 -8.82
C ALA A 2 11.05 -12.93 -8.98
N ILE A 3 9.75 -12.83 -8.75
CA ILE A 3 8.78 -13.92 -8.94
C ILE A 3 8.71 -14.40 -10.40
N GLU A 4 8.63 -13.47 -11.36
CA GLU A 4 8.59 -13.79 -12.81
C GLU A 4 9.85 -14.51 -13.28
N LEU A 5 11.00 -14.20 -12.67
CA LEU A 5 12.29 -14.80 -12.98
C LEU A 5 12.59 -16.06 -12.18
N GLY A 6 11.69 -16.47 -11.27
CA GLY A 6 11.92 -17.60 -10.37
C GLY A 6 13.09 -17.39 -9.39
N LEU A 7 13.36 -16.14 -9.03
CA LEU A 7 14.46 -15.75 -8.15
C LEU A 7 13.96 -15.46 -6.72
N GLU A 8 14.85 -15.66 -5.75
CA GLU A 8 14.62 -15.22 -4.38
C GLU A 8 14.73 -13.70 -4.24
N LEU A 9 14.09 -13.15 -3.19
CA LEU A 9 14.22 -11.73 -2.87
C LEU A 9 15.60 -11.45 -2.30
N GLY A 10 16.30 -10.50 -2.93
CA GLY A 10 17.54 -9.94 -2.42
C GLY A 10 17.32 -8.75 -1.49
N SER A 11 18.38 -7.97 -1.29
CA SER A 11 18.33 -6.73 -0.51
C SER A 11 17.90 -5.54 -1.38
N TYR A 12 17.09 -4.64 -0.82
CA TYR A 12 16.76 -3.34 -1.42
C TYR A 12 17.62 -2.24 -0.79
N TYR A 13 18.33 -1.49 -1.62
CA TYR A 13 19.13 -0.35 -1.20
C TYR A 13 18.55 0.94 -1.80
N HIS A 14 18.25 1.92 -0.95
CA HIS A 14 17.74 3.23 -1.36
C HIS A 14 18.80 4.30 -1.10
N TYR A 15 19.20 5.03 -2.15
CA TYR A 15 20.12 6.14 -2.05
C TYR A 15 19.47 7.39 -2.63
N SER A 16 19.58 8.50 -1.91
CA SER A 16 19.14 9.81 -2.39
C SER A 16 20.21 10.85 -2.11
N ALA A 17 20.45 11.74 -3.07
CA ALA A 17 21.40 12.83 -2.93
C ALA A 17 20.88 13.95 -2.01
N SER A 18 19.56 14.15 -1.99
CA SER A 18 18.90 15.12 -1.12
C SER A 18 17.57 14.56 -0.63
N MET A 19 17.37 14.55 0.67
CA MET A 19 16.12 14.14 1.32
C MET A 19 15.62 15.31 2.16
N HIS A 20 14.43 15.80 1.85
CA HIS A 20 13.85 16.95 2.52
C HIS A 20 12.34 16.83 2.60
N VAL A 21 11.76 17.45 3.61
CA VAL A 21 10.31 17.64 3.74
C VAL A 21 10.02 19.09 3.36
N TYR A 22 9.06 19.30 2.45
CA TYR A 22 8.63 20.65 2.10
C TYR A 22 7.89 21.30 3.27
N GLU A 23 8.07 22.60 3.48
CA GLU A 23 7.50 23.35 4.62
C GLU A 23 6.00 23.17 4.76
N ARG A 24 5.27 23.18 3.63
CA ARG A 24 3.83 22.93 3.56
C ARG A 24 3.39 21.55 4.11
N HIS A 25 4.32 20.66 4.44
CA HIS A 25 4.06 19.31 4.94
C HIS A 25 4.58 19.08 6.36
N TYR A 26 5.11 20.10 7.05
CA TYR A 26 5.63 19.95 8.42
C TYR A 26 4.57 19.49 9.41
N GLN A 27 3.40 20.10 9.41
CA GLN A 27 2.30 19.71 10.30
C GLN A 27 1.87 18.25 10.08
N LEU A 28 1.84 17.80 8.82
CA LEU A 28 1.53 16.42 8.48
C LEU A 28 2.62 15.46 8.94
N ALA A 29 3.89 15.84 8.77
CA ALA A 29 5.02 15.03 9.24
C ALA A 29 5.02 14.88 10.77
N ASP A 30 4.72 15.95 11.50
CA ASP A 30 4.58 15.93 12.96
C ASP A 30 3.40 15.06 13.41
N LEU A 31 2.27 15.13 12.69
CA LEU A 31 1.13 14.27 12.94
C LEU A 31 1.47 12.78 12.76
N ILE A 32 2.12 12.41 11.65
CA ILE A 32 2.54 11.02 11.39
C ILE A 32 3.53 10.53 12.46
N LYS A 33 4.46 11.40 12.88
CA LYS A 33 5.43 11.08 13.94
C LYS A 33 4.74 10.83 15.28
N SER A 34 3.76 11.66 15.64
CA SER A 34 3.05 11.59 16.92
C SER A 34 1.97 10.50 16.95
N SER A 35 1.39 10.12 15.81
CA SER A 35 0.35 9.09 15.72
C SER A 35 0.87 7.65 15.92
N GLY A 36 2.18 7.47 16.07
CA GLY A 36 2.79 6.14 16.17
C GLY A 36 2.75 5.34 14.86
N CYS A 37 2.18 5.89 13.78
CA CYS A 37 2.11 5.27 12.46
C CYS A 37 3.49 5.09 11.79
N GLY A 38 4.54 5.70 12.35
CA GLY A 38 5.92 5.51 11.90
C GLY A 38 6.59 4.24 12.44
N GLN A 39 5.95 3.53 13.37
CA GLN A 39 6.42 2.21 13.80
C GLN A 39 5.97 1.19 12.75
N PRO A 40 6.86 0.30 12.26
CA PRO A 40 6.42 -0.83 11.48
C PRO A 40 5.44 -1.64 12.33
N ASP A 41 4.25 -1.85 11.78
CA ASP A 41 3.27 -2.80 12.30
C ASP A 41 3.91 -4.21 12.35
N ASP A 42 3.65 -4.98 13.42
CA ASP A 42 3.99 -6.42 13.49
C ASP A 42 3.22 -7.25 12.44
N GLY A 43 2.22 -6.63 11.82
CA GLY A 43 1.49 -7.10 10.67
C GLY A 43 2.42 -7.51 9.52
N MET A 44 2.32 -8.78 9.14
CA MET A 44 3.04 -9.32 8.01
C MET A 44 2.50 -8.69 6.73
N MET A 45 3.33 -7.90 6.05
CA MET A 45 3.04 -7.45 4.69
C MET A 45 2.77 -8.68 3.81
N PRO A 46 1.62 -8.75 3.09
CA PRO A 46 1.29 -9.93 2.33
C PRO A 46 2.33 -10.15 1.23
N ARG A 47 2.76 -11.39 1.09
CA ARG A 47 3.67 -11.79 0.02
C ARG A 47 2.87 -12.04 -1.26
N MET A 48 3.30 -11.41 -2.34
CA MET A 48 2.82 -11.75 -3.68
C MET A 48 3.29 -13.17 -4.02
N SER A 49 2.39 -14.01 -4.52
CA SER A 49 2.72 -15.39 -4.92
C SER A 49 2.92 -15.52 -6.44
N GLY A 50 2.34 -14.61 -7.21
CA GLY A 50 2.36 -14.63 -8.67
C GLY A 50 1.86 -13.32 -9.27
N THR A 51 2.12 -13.11 -10.56
CA THR A 51 1.65 -11.93 -11.30
C THR A 51 0.15 -11.93 -11.56
N ALA A 52 -0.49 -13.11 -11.59
CA ALA A 52 -1.95 -13.24 -11.74
C ALA A 52 -2.69 -12.46 -10.64
N GLU A 53 -2.19 -12.49 -9.40
CA GLU A 53 -2.77 -11.73 -8.28
C GLU A 53 -2.73 -10.20 -8.51
N VAL A 54 -1.75 -9.71 -9.27
CA VAL A 54 -1.65 -8.29 -9.62
C VAL A 54 -2.68 -7.90 -10.67
N CYS A 55 -2.92 -8.78 -11.66
CA CYS A 55 -3.98 -8.57 -12.65
C CYS A 55 -5.36 -8.54 -11.97
N ASP A 56 -5.64 -9.49 -11.09
CA ASP A 56 -6.89 -9.55 -10.33
C ASP A 56 -7.08 -8.28 -9.46
N LEU A 57 -6.01 -7.83 -8.80
CA LEU A 57 -6.04 -6.59 -8.00
C LEU A 57 -6.32 -5.36 -8.88
N ALA A 58 -5.75 -5.28 -10.09
CA ALA A 58 -5.95 -4.17 -11.00
C ALA A 58 -7.40 -4.10 -11.52
N GLU A 59 -8.01 -5.24 -11.86
CA GLU A 59 -9.42 -5.32 -12.25
C GLU A 59 -10.36 -4.89 -11.11
N GLN A 60 -10.05 -5.34 -9.89
CA GLN A 60 -10.80 -4.95 -8.70
C GLN A 60 -10.66 -3.46 -8.40
N GLU A 61 -9.45 -2.90 -8.47
CA GLU A 61 -9.21 -1.46 -8.32
C GLU A 61 -10.03 -0.66 -9.33
N ALA A 62 -9.98 -1.04 -10.61
CA ALA A 62 -10.72 -0.36 -11.67
C ALA A 62 -12.23 -0.38 -11.39
N ALA A 63 -12.77 -1.54 -10.98
CA ALA A 63 -14.18 -1.66 -10.63
C ALA A 63 -14.57 -0.82 -9.39
N MET A 64 -13.69 -0.69 -8.39
CA MET A 64 -13.90 0.17 -7.22
C MET A 64 -13.84 1.66 -7.60
N ARG A 65 -12.94 2.04 -8.50
CA ARG A 65 -12.74 3.42 -8.99
C ARG A 65 -13.89 3.89 -9.87
N GLU A 66 -14.34 3.07 -10.82
CA GLU A 66 -15.32 3.45 -11.84
C GLU A 66 -16.78 3.28 -11.38
N HIS A 67 -17.05 2.25 -10.60
CA HIS A 67 -18.43 1.88 -10.22
C HIS A 67 -18.70 2.04 -8.72
N GLY A 68 -17.75 2.53 -7.94
CA GLY A 68 -17.90 2.69 -6.49
C GLY A 68 -18.18 1.38 -5.76
N LYS A 69 -17.89 0.23 -6.39
CA LYS A 69 -18.11 -1.08 -5.80
C LYS A 69 -17.26 -1.21 -4.53
N LYS A 70 -17.84 -1.81 -3.49
CA LYS A 70 -17.09 -2.21 -2.31
C LYS A 70 -16.46 -3.58 -2.57
N TYR A 71 -15.25 -3.77 -2.08
CA TYR A 71 -14.62 -5.07 -2.08
C TYR A 71 -15.45 -6.06 -1.22
N THR A 72 -15.80 -7.22 -1.77
CA THR A 72 -16.56 -8.28 -1.10
C THR A 72 -15.83 -9.62 -1.08
N GLY A 73 -14.56 -9.66 -1.52
CA GLY A 73 -13.75 -10.87 -1.59
C GLY A 73 -13.15 -11.30 -0.25
N SER A 74 -12.48 -12.46 -0.25
CA SER A 74 -11.79 -12.98 0.94
C SER A 74 -10.50 -12.20 1.23
N ASN A 75 -10.25 -11.88 2.49
CA ASN A 75 -9.02 -11.22 2.97
C ASN A 75 -7.82 -12.19 3.04
N ILE A 76 -7.61 -12.98 2.00
CA ILE A 76 -6.60 -14.03 1.94
C ILE A 76 -5.75 -13.80 0.69
N GLY A 77 -4.43 -13.99 0.83
CA GLY A 77 -3.48 -13.75 -0.26
C GLY A 77 -3.22 -12.26 -0.52
N PHE A 78 -2.26 -11.98 -1.41
CA PHE A 78 -1.81 -10.62 -1.70
C PHE A 78 -2.91 -9.73 -2.24
N ALA A 79 -3.58 -10.16 -3.31
CA ALA A 79 -4.63 -9.36 -3.97
C ALA A 79 -5.76 -8.98 -3.00
N GLY A 80 -6.24 -9.94 -2.20
CA GLY A 80 -7.36 -9.70 -1.29
C GLY A 80 -7.01 -8.76 -0.13
N VAL A 81 -5.82 -8.92 0.46
CA VAL A 81 -5.34 -7.99 1.50
C VAL A 81 -5.17 -6.58 0.94
N CYS A 82 -4.54 -6.44 -0.23
CA CYS A 82 -4.36 -5.14 -0.90
C CYS A 82 -5.69 -4.48 -1.27
N ALA A 83 -6.65 -5.25 -1.82
CA ALA A 83 -7.97 -4.72 -2.19
C ALA A 83 -8.77 -4.25 -0.97
N LYS A 84 -8.68 -4.97 0.16
CA LYS A 84 -9.23 -4.51 1.43
C LYS A 84 -8.62 -3.18 1.85
N PHE A 85 -7.29 -3.07 1.87
CA PHE A 85 -6.61 -1.81 2.21
C PHE A 85 -7.09 -0.65 1.33
N LEU A 86 -7.19 -0.84 0.01
CA LEU A 86 -7.70 0.17 -0.93
C LEU A 86 -9.15 0.59 -0.59
N SER A 87 -9.99 -0.35 -0.18
CA SER A 87 -11.38 -0.08 0.19
C SER A 87 -11.51 0.67 1.52
N GLU A 88 -10.59 0.45 2.47
CA GLU A 88 -10.61 1.01 3.82
C GLU A 88 -9.87 2.36 3.94
N HIS A 89 -8.83 2.59 3.13
CA HIS A 89 -7.97 3.79 3.21
C HIS A 89 -8.53 5.07 2.58
N ARG A 90 -9.81 5.11 2.16
CA ARG A 90 -10.49 6.37 1.79
C ARG A 90 -10.56 7.40 2.93
N LYS A 91 -10.07 7.08 4.14
CA LYS A 91 -10.03 7.97 5.31
C LYS A 91 -8.86 8.96 5.37
N LEU A 92 -7.83 8.85 4.51
CA LEU A 92 -6.77 9.89 4.47
C LEU A 92 -7.25 11.24 3.90
N ALA A 93 -8.41 11.26 3.22
CA ALA A 93 -9.07 12.50 2.83
C ALA A 93 -9.49 13.38 4.03
N ALA A 94 -9.52 12.84 5.26
CA ALA A 94 -9.87 13.57 6.48
C ALA A 94 -8.66 14.21 7.19
N ILE A 95 -7.42 13.89 6.79
CA ILE A 95 -6.20 14.42 7.43
C ILE A 95 -5.65 15.66 6.69
N ALA A 96 -6.18 15.95 5.49
CA ALA A 96 -5.78 17.08 4.65
C ALA A 96 -6.89 18.14 4.45
N ALA A 97 -7.96 18.10 5.25
CA ALA A 97 -9.06 19.06 5.25
C ALA A 97 -8.97 20.01 6.45
#